data_AF-A0A1A3NN00-F1
#
_entry.id   AF-A0A1A3NN00-F1
#
_cell.length_a   1.000
_cell.length_b   1.000
_cell.length_c   1.000
_cell.angle_alpha   90.00
_cell.angle_beta   90.00
_cell.angle_gamma   90.00
#
_symmetry.space_group_name_H-M   'P 1'
#
loop_
_entity.id
_entity.type
_entity.pdbx_description
1 polymer ?
#
loop_
_entity_poly.entity_id
_entity_poly.type
_entity_poly.pdbx_seq_one_letter_code
_entity_poly.pdbx_strand_id
1 'polypeptide(L)'
;MSAVSLLSRIILPRPGEPLDVRKLYLEESTTNSRRAHATSRTSLEIGAESEVSFATYFNAFPASYWRRWSICPAVVLRVELVGTGRVDLYRTKATGARIFIEGREFAGSEDQPQVLEIEVGLRPFEDGGWIWFDITTDTKVTLVSGGWYAPMPAPGTANIAVGIPTFNRPSDCANALSELTADPLVDEVIGAVIVPDQGTRKVRDHPNFPAAASKLGARLSIHDQPNLGGSGGYSRVMYEALKNTDCQQILFMDDDIRIEPDSILRVLAMSRFAKGPMLVGGQMLNLQEPSHLHIMGEVVNRSNFMWTAAPHTEYDHDFAEYPLSDNEDKSKLLHRRIDVDYNGWWTCMIPRQVAEELGQPLPLFIKWDDADYGLRAAEHGYPTVTLPGAAIWHMAWSDKDDAIDWQAYFHLRNRLVVAAMHWDGDISGLVRSHLKATLKHLACLEYSTVEIQNRAIDDFLAGPEHIFSILESALPEVHRLRKAYPDAVVLPAASELPAPLNMTREMKPPVNPVTISYRLGRGILHNMKAADPAHHVRPEYNVPTQDARWFRLCTVDGVTVTTADGCGVVYRQRDRAKMLSLLFQSIRRQRKLARRFDEMRRVYREALPVLSSKQKWETVLLPSGAAASQEPRHG
;
A
#
# COMPACT_ATOMS: atom_id res chain seq x y z
N MET A 1 5.15 38.78 -4.05
CA MET A 1 4.37 37.53 -4.05
C MET A 1 4.80 36.73 -2.84
N SER A 2 3.83 36.27 -2.05
CA SER A 2 4.02 35.43 -0.87
C SER A 2 4.15 33.95 -1.25
N ALA A 3 3.55 33.54 -2.37
CA ALA A 3 3.74 32.21 -2.96
C ALA A 3 5.12 32.10 -3.63
N VAL A 4 6.00 31.22 -3.13
CA VAL A 4 7.37 31.06 -3.64
C VAL A 4 7.63 29.70 -4.25
N SER A 5 7.24 28.61 -3.58
CA SER A 5 7.48 27.24 -4.08
C SER A 5 6.22 26.40 -4.00
N LEU A 6 5.84 25.80 -5.12
CA LEU A 6 4.66 24.94 -5.23
C LEU A 6 4.82 23.69 -4.35
N LEU A 7 3.80 23.39 -3.54
CA LEU A 7 3.70 22.20 -2.70
C LEU A 7 2.69 21.19 -3.25
N SER A 8 1.55 21.70 -3.74
CA SER A 8 0.43 20.90 -4.25
C SER A 8 -0.39 21.75 -5.19
N ARG A 9 -0.68 21.25 -6.40
CA ARG A 9 -1.58 21.95 -7.34
C ARG A 9 -3.03 21.65 -6.97
N ILE A 10 -3.91 22.59 -7.34
CA ILE A 10 -5.33 22.28 -7.44
C ILE A 10 -5.55 21.55 -8.76
N ILE A 11 -6.03 20.32 -8.66
CA ILE A 11 -6.21 19.40 -9.79
C ILE A 11 -7.67 18.98 -9.95
N LEU A 12 -8.07 18.67 -11.18
CA LEU A 12 -9.46 18.43 -11.59
C LEU A 12 -9.58 17.12 -12.37
N PRO A 13 -10.73 16.40 -12.33
CA PRO A 13 -10.93 15.11 -12.98
C PRO A 13 -10.72 15.13 -14.50
N ARG A 14 -10.39 13.98 -15.12
CA ARG A 14 -10.28 13.90 -16.59
C ARG A 14 -11.68 13.97 -17.23
N PRO A 15 -11.77 14.28 -18.53
CA PRO A 15 -13.02 14.10 -19.26
C PRO A 15 -13.54 12.67 -19.14
N GLY A 16 -14.83 12.52 -18.85
CA GLY A 16 -15.47 11.22 -18.68
C GLY A 16 -15.24 10.54 -17.32
N GLU A 17 -14.53 11.16 -16.37
CA GLU A 17 -14.31 10.57 -15.04
C GLU A 17 -15.67 10.31 -14.33
N PRO A 18 -15.87 9.09 -13.80
CA PRO A 18 -17.04 8.74 -13.00
C PRO A 18 -17.30 9.68 -11.82
N LEU A 19 -18.58 9.88 -11.45
CA LEU A 19 -18.99 10.92 -10.51
C LEU A 19 -18.49 10.71 -9.08
N ASP A 20 -18.41 9.45 -8.66
CA ASP A 20 -17.75 8.99 -7.44
C ASP A 20 -16.28 9.43 -7.39
N VAL A 21 -15.52 9.18 -8.45
CA VAL A 21 -14.10 9.57 -8.53
C VAL A 21 -13.91 11.08 -8.52
N ARG A 22 -14.87 11.85 -9.07
CA ARG A 22 -14.83 13.33 -8.99
C ARG A 22 -14.83 13.85 -7.56
N LYS A 23 -15.43 13.13 -6.60
CA LYS A 23 -15.48 13.53 -5.19
C LYS A 23 -14.11 13.59 -4.52
N LEU A 24 -13.09 12.95 -5.12
CA LEU A 24 -11.70 13.12 -4.70
C LEU A 24 -11.12 14.51 -5.02
N TYR A 25 -11.73 15.25 -5.95
CA TYR A 25 -11.22 16.53 -6.46
C TYR A 25 -12.11 17.71 -6.06
N LEU A 26 -13.42 17.60 -6.22
CA LEU A 26 -14.35 18.70 -5.94
C LEU A 26 -15.69 18.16 -5.44
N GLU A 27 -16.32 18.91 -4.54
CA GLU A 27 -17.66 18.67 -4.04
C GLU A 27 -18.56 19.81 -4.51
N GLU A 28 -19.54 19.52 -5.35
CA GLU A 28 -20.42 20.51 -5.95
C GLU A 28 -21.75 20.55 -5.20
N SER A 29 -22.24 21.74 -4.85
CA SER A 29 -23.56 21.85 -4.24
C SER A 29 -24.64 21.29 -5.18
N THR A 30 -25.55 20.48 -4.64
CA THR A 30 -26.69 19.94 -5.39
C THR A 30 -27.69 21.03 -5.81
N THR A 31 -27.58 22.23 -5.24
CA THR A 31 -28.38 23.41 -5.60
C THR A 31 -27.87 24.11 -6.86
N ASN A 32 -26.66 23.77 -7.35
CA ASN A 32 -26.10 24.38 -8.54
C ASN A 32 -26.96 24.05 -9.77
N SER A 33 -27.17 25.05 -10.63
CA SER A 33 -27.99 24.86 -11.84
C SER A 33 -27.41 23.85 -12.84
N ARG A 34 -26.09 23.67 -12.83
CA ARG A 34 -25.34 22.75 -13.68
C ARG A 34 -24.10 22.25 -12.94
N ARG A 35 -23.57 21.14 -13.44
CA ARG A 35 -22.26 20.64 -13.05
C ARG A 35 -21.14 21.58 -13.52
N ALA A 36 -20.12 21.77 -12.68
CA ALA A 36 -18.87 22.41 -13.05
C ALA A 36 -18.14 21.61 -14.14
N HIS A 37 -17.40 22.31 -15.00
CA HIS A 37 -16.76 21.72 -16.17
C HIS A 37 -15.25 21.96 -16.15
N ALA A 38 -14.48 20.89 -15.97
CA ALA A 38 -13.02 20.96 -16.02
C ALA A 38 -12.56 21.10 -17.48
N THR A 39 -11.99 22.26 -17.83
CA THR A 39 -11.45 22.54 -19.17
C THR A 39 -10.07 21.93 -19.37
N SER A 40 -9.35 21.71 -18.27
CA SER A 40 -8.10 20.98 -18.21
C SER A 40 -7.98 20.27 -16.86
N ARG A 41 -6.86 19.57 -16.63
CA ARG A 41 -6.56 18.95 -15.32
C ARG A 41 -6.28 19.97 -14.21
N THR A 42 -6.18 21.27 -14.52
CA THR A 42 -5.84 22.33 -13.56
C THR A 42 -6.74 23.56 -13.67
N SER A 43 -7.82 23.51 -14.47
CA SER A 43 -8.75 24.61 -14.66
C SER A 43 -10.21 24.14 -14.65
N LEU A 44 -11.08 24.94 -14.05
CA LEU A 44 -12.49 24.62 -13.79
C LEU A 44 -13.40 25.80 -14.13
N GLU A 45 -14.45 25.55 -14.91
CA GLU A 45 -15.56 26.47 -15.10
C GLU A 45 -16.69 26.15 -14.12
N ILE A 46 -17.18 27.18 -13.44
CA ILE A 46 -18.27 27.13 -12.46
C ILE A 46 -19.39 28.05 -12.97
N GLY A 47 -20.63 27.59 -12.91
CA GLY A 47 -21.80 28.40 -13.27
C GLY A 47 -21.95 29.64 -12.39
N ALA A 48 -22.78 30.60 -12.81
CA ALA A 48 -23.19 31.70 -11.94
C ALA A 48 -24.06 31.16 -10.77
N GLU A 49 -24.06 31.87 -9.64
CA GLU A 49 -24.87 31.55 -8.46
C GLU A 49 -24.68 30.07 -8.04
N SER A 50 -23.42 29.65 -7.96
CA SER A 50 -23.04 28.25 -7.72
C SER A 50 -21.94 28.16 -6.67
N GLU A 51 -21.92 27.05 -5.93
CA GLU A 51 -20.89 26.77 -4.92
C GLU A 51 -20.17 25.46 -5.22
N VAL A 52 -18.84 25.50 -5.19
CA VAL A 52 -17.97 24.33 -5.30
C VAL A 52 -16.97 24.36 -4.15
N SER A 53 -16.93 23.28 -3.38
CA SER A 53 -15.98 23.08 -2.31
C SER A 53 -14.78 22.26 -2.78
N PHE A 54 -13.59 22.68 -2.35
CA PHE A 54 -12.34 21.94 -2.53
C PHE A 54 -11.92 21.26 -1.22
N ALA A 55 -12.87 21.01 -0.32
CA ALA A 55 -12.71 20.16 0.88
C ALA A 55 -12.65 18.67 0.49
N THR A 56 -11.66 18.31 -0.33
CA THR A 56 -11.56 17.00 -0.97
C THR A 56 -10.16 16.42 -0.82
N TYR A 57 -10.05 15.12 -1.07
CA TYR A 57 -8.82 14.37 -0.88
C TYR A 57 -7.60 14.98 -1.60
N PHE A 58 -7.76 15.37 -2.87
CA PHE A 58 -6.67 15.92 -3.67
C PHE A 58 -6.47 17.42 -3.54
N ASN A 59 -7.50 18.21 -3.18
CA ASN A 59 -7.37 19.67 -3.24
C ASN A 59 -7.29 20.35 -1.86
N ALA A 60 -7.71 19.67 -0.78
CA ALA A 60 -7.43 20.12 0.57
C ALA A 60 -5.94 19.91 0.93
N PHE A 61 -5.41 20.81 1.75
CA PHE A 61 -4.03 20.77 2.24
C PHE A 61 -3.94 20.06 3.61
N PRO A 62 -3.15 18.97 3.74
CA PRO A 62 -3.02 18.21 4.99
C PRO A 62 -2.12 18.93 6.01
N ALA A 63 -2.59 20.08 6.51
CA ALA A 63 -1.83 21.07 7.26
C ALA A 63 -1.06 20.52 8.47
N SER A 64 -1.67 19.58 9.22
CA SER A 64 -1.02 18.97 10.39
C SER A 64 0.23 18.16 10.06
N TYR A 65 0.28 17.52 8.89
CA TYR A 65 1.44 16.75 8.44
C TYR A 65 2.60 17.68 8.10
N TRP A 66 2.32 18.76 7.36
CA TRP A 66 3.32 19.80 7.04
C TRP A 66 3.83 20.49 8.29
N ARG A 67 2.96 20.82 9.24
CA ARG A 67 3.39 21.38 10.54
C ARG A 67 4.33 20.44 11.30
N ARG A 68 4.00 19.14 11.33
CA ARG A 68 4.76 18.16 12.10
C ARG A 68 6.14 17.91 11.51
N TRP A 69 6.21 17.76 10.19
CA TRP A 69 7.36 17.17 9.50
C TRP A 69 8.18 18.16 8.68
N SER A 70 7.64 19.32 8.31
CA SER A 70 8.33 20.29 7.45
C SER A 70 8.81 21.55 8.17
N ILE A 71 9.73 22.30 7.56
CA ILE A 71 10.21 23.61 8.03
C ILE A 71 9.23 24.75 7.71
N CYS A 72 8.13 24.50 7.01
CA CYS A 72 7.18 25.53 6.60
C CYS A 72 6.42 26.12 7.81
N PRO A 73 6.50 27.44 8.07
CA PRO A 73 5.74 28.06 9.16
C PRO A 73 4.29 28.37 8.78
N ALA A 74 4.03 28.49 7.47
CA ALA A 74 2.76 28.85 6.85
C ALA A 74 2.66 28.20 5.47
N VAL A 75 1.46 28.20 4.90
CA VAL A 75 1.17 27.83 3.52
C VAL A 75 0.39 28.98 2.86
N VAL A 76 0.60 29.20 1.57
CA VAL A 76 -0.08 30.22 0.78
C VAL A 76 -0.98 29.53 -0.25
N LEU A 77 -2.28 29.77 -0.18
CA LEU A 77 -3.18 29.48 -1.30
C LEU A 77 -2.98 30.57 -2.36
N ARG A 78 -2.68 30.19 -3.59
CA ARG A 78 -2.68 31.09 -4.74
C ARG A 78 -3.65 30.56 -5.79
N VAL A 79 -4.63 31.38 -6.17
CA VAL A 79 -5.62 31.07 -7.21
C VAL A 79 -5.73 32.22 -8.20
N GLU A 80 -5.93 31.88 -9.47
CA GLU A 80 -6.13 32.82 -10.57
C GLU A 80 -7.53 32.62 -11.15
N LEU A 81 -8.31 33.69 -11.18
CA LEU A 81 -9.76 33.65 -11.35
C LEU A 81 -10.24 34.67 -12.38
N VAL A 82 -11.19 34.24 -13.21
CA VAL A 82 -11.97 35.10 -14.12
C VAL A 82 -13.43 35.04 -13.69
N GLY A 83 -14.16 36.16 -13.80
CA GLY A 83 -15.52 36.32 -13.30
C GLY A 83 -15.55 37.01 -11.94
N THR A 84 -16.71 36.93 -11.28
CA THR A 84 -16.96 37.58 -9.98
C THR A 84 -17.50 36.58 -8.98
N GLY A 85 -17.00 36.63 -7.76
CA GLY A 85 -17.45 35.80 -6.65
C GLY A 85 -16.54 35.95 -5.44
N ARG A 86 -16.54 34.94 -4.58
CA ARG A 86 -15.74 34.91 -3.35
C ARG A 86 -15.01 33.58 -3.20
N VAL A 87 -13.76 33.66 -2.74
CA VAL A 87 -12.98 32.52 -2.26
C VAL A 87 -13.03 32.51 -0.74
N ASP A 88 -13.63 31.49 -0.15
CA ASP A 88 -13.74 31.31 1.29
C ASP A 88 -12.76 30.24 1.77
N LEU A 89 -11.92 30.58 2.74
CA LEU A 89 -10.87 29.70 3.25
C LEU A 89 -11.27 29.12 4.60
N TYR A 90 -11.08 27.81 4.74
CA TYR A 90 -11.46 27.06 5.93
C TYR A 90 -10.30 26.24 6.46
N ARG A 91 -10.39 25.90 7.74
CA ARG A 91 -9.59 24.85 8.35
C ARG A 91 -10.41 23.98 9.27
N THR A 92 -9.81 22.90 9.74
CA THR A 92 -10.40 22.03 10.77
C THR A 92 -9.54 21.92 12.01
N LYS A 93 -10.19 21.66 13.15
CA LYS A 93 -9.52 21.04 14.31
C LYS A 93 -9.30 19.55 14.02
N ALA A 94 -8.48 18.88 14.83
CA ALA A 94 -8.31 17.42 14.77
C ALA A 94 -9.61 16.61 14.96
N THR A 95 -10.68 17.23 15.48
CA THR A 95 -12.01 16.63 15.67
C THR A 95 -12.89 16.68 14.43
N GLY A 96 -12.42 17.28 13.32
CA GLY A 96 -13.24 17.55 12.13
C GLY A 96 -14.07 18.84 12.21
N ALA A 97 -14.04 19.57 13.32
CA ALA A 97 -14.79 20.82 13.45
C ALA A 97 -14.25 21.89 12.48
N ARG A 98 -15.08 22.28 11.50
CA ARG A 98 -14.80 23.31 10.51
C ARG A 98 -14.75 24.69 11.13
N ILE A 99 -13.78 25.49 10.71
CA ILE A 99 -13.55 26.88 11.15
C ILE A 99 -13.29 27.72 9.90
N PHE A 100 -14.09 28.76 9.72
CA PHE A 100 -13.84 29.80 8.72
C PHE A 100 -12.60 30.63 9.11
N ILE A 101 -11.71 30.88 8.16
CA ILE A 101 -10.51 31.71 8.34
C ILE A 101 -10.77 33.12 7.83
N GLU A 102 -10.96 33.26 6.53
CA GLU A 102 -11.25 34.51 5.84
C GLU A 102 -11.91 34.24 4.49
N GLY A 103 -12.55 35.27 3.93
CA GLY A 103 -13.16 35.24 2.60
C GLY A 103 -12.71 36.45 1.80
N ARG A 104 -12.37 36.26 0.52
CA ARG A 104 -11.93 37.34 -0.36
C ARG A 104 -12.74 37.37 -1.64
N GLU A 105 -13.36 38.51 -1.87
CA GLU A 105 -14.06 38.80 -3.11
C GLU A 105 -13.07 39.03 -4.25
N PHE A 106 -13.49 38.68 -5.46
CA PHE A 106 -12.75 38.93 -6.68
C PHE A 106 -13.68 39.33 -7.82
N ALA A 107 -13.15 40.11 -8.75
CA ALA A 107 -13.72 40.50 -10.02
C ALA A 107 -12.59 40.54 -11.06
N GLY A 108 -12.36 39.41 -11.74
CA GLY A 108 -11.41 39.28 -12.85
C GLY A 108 -12.10 39.24 -14.21
N SER A 109 -11.42 39.65 -15.26
CA SER A 109 -11.87 39.48 -16.65
C SER A 109 -10.93 38.52 -17.41
N GLU A 110 -11.34 38.04 -18.59
CA GLU A 110 -10.49 37.17 -19.42
C GLU A 110 -9.15 37.83 -19.77
N ASP A 111 -9.17 39.14 -20.05
CA ASP A 111 -7.96 39.91 -20.38
C ASP A 111 -7.11 40.25 -19.14
N GLN A 112 -7.74 40.28 -17.95
CA GLN A 112 -7.10 40.59 -16.68
C GLN A 112 -7.63 39.68 -15.57
N PRO A 113 -7.18 38.41 -15.51
CA PRO A 113 -7.52 37.50 -14.43
C PRO A 113 -7.08 38.07 -13.08
N GLN A 114 -7.89 37.87 -12.05
CA GLN A 114 -7.53 38.27 -10.69
C GLN A 114 -6.78 37.16 -9.98
N VAL A 115 -5.60 37.49 -9.43
CA VAL A 115 -4.83 36.58 -8.58
C VAL A 115 -5.11 36.90 -7.12
N LEU A 116 -5.52 35.89 -6.36
CA LEU A 116 -5.65 35.95 -4.92
C LEU A 116 -4.54 35.11 -4.27
N GLU A 117 -3.85 35.70 -3.28
CA GLU A 117 -2.91 34.99 -2.40
C GLU A 117 -3.37 35.11 -0.95
N ILE A 118 -3.57 33.97 -0.28
CA ILE A 118 -4.02 33.91 1.12
C ILE A 118 -3.05 33.04 1.93
N GLU A 119 -2.35 33.66 2.89
CA GLU A 119 -1.38 32.97 3.76
C GLU A 119 -2.05 32.45 5.05
N VAL A 120 -1.82 31.19 5.38
CA VAL A 120 -2.31 30.54 6.60
C VAL A 120 -1.16 29.98 7.40
N GLY A 121 -1.00 30.47 8.63
CA GLY A 121 -0.02 29.93 9.58
C GLY A 121 -0.36 28.50 10.01
N LEU A 122 0.64 27.62 10.08
CA LEU A 122 0.47 26.20 10.42
C LEU A 122 0.49 25.93 11.94
N ARG A 123 0.59 26.96 12.78
CA ARG A 123 0.64 26.81 14.25
C ARG A 123 -0.50 25.99 14.87
N PRO A 124 -1.80 26.15 14.49
CA PRO A 124 -2.92 25.53 15.20
C PRO A 124 -3.23 24.07 14.78
N PHE A 125 -2.29 23.34 14.18
CA PHE A 125 -2.49 21.98 13.63
C PHE A 125 -1.58 20.91 14.28
N GLU A 126 -1.39 20.95 15.60
CA GLU A 126 -0.45 20.06 16.32
C GLU A 126 -0.71 18.56 16.09
N ASP A 127 -1.96 18.16 16.26
CA ASP A 127 -2.42 16.77 16.28
C ASP A 127 -3.46 16.46 15.20
N GLY A 128 -3.74 17.42 14.31
CA GLY A 128 -4.67 17.23 13.21
C GLY A 128 -5.16 18.52 12.57
N GLY A 129 -5.93 18.33 11.50
CA GLY A 129 -6.61 19.37 10.74
C GLY A 129 -6.04 19.55 9.33
N TRP A 130 -6.95 20.02 8.47
CA TRP A 130 -6.76 20.34 7.06
C TRP A 130 -7.04 21.82 6.82
N ILE A 131 -6.59 22.35 5.69
CA ILE A 131 -6.97 23.66 5.14
C ILE A 131 -7.57 23.44 3.76
N TRP A 132 -8.65 24.11 3.41
CA TRP A 132 -9.19 24.10 2.04
C TRP A 132 -9.88 25.42 1.73
N PHE A 133 -10.30 25.60 0.49
CA PHE A 133 -11.11 26.73 0.07
C PHE A 133 -12.36 26.28 -0.68
N ASP A 134 -13.36 27.15 -0.67
CA ASP A 134 -14.58 27.01 -1.47
C ASP A 134 -14.69 28.25 -2.40
N ILE A 135 -15.30 28.07 -3.56
CA ILE A 135 -15.63 29.16 -4.47
C ILE A 135 -17.16 29.27 -4.54
N THR A 136 -17.67 30.43 -4.15
CA THR A 136 -19.08 30.81 -4.33
C THR A 136 -19.14 31.92 -5.37
N THR A 137 -19.93 31.73 -6.42
CA THR A 137 -19.89 32.58 -7.62
C THR A 137 -21.09 33.53 -7.69
N ASP A 138 -20.84 34.77 -8.11
CA ASP A 138 -21.89 35.73 -8.47
C ASP A 138 -22.18 35.62 -9.98
N THR A 139 -21.11 35.62 -10.79
CA THR A 139 -21.19 35.40 -12.25
C THR A 139 -20.57 34.05 -12.62
N LYS A 140 -20.53 33.70 -13.91
CA LYS A 140 -19.75 32.52 -14.34
C LYS A 140 -18.28 32.76 -13.94
N VAL A 141 -17.68 31.79 -13.25
CA VAL A 141 -16.28 31.87 -12.81
C VAL A 141 -15.45 30.81 -13.51
N THR A 142 -14.25 31.17 -13.92
CA THR A 142 -13.21 30.23 -14.34
C THR A 142 -12.07 30.27 -13.32
N LEU A 143 -11.82 29.15 -12.65
CA LEU A 143 -10.55 28.91 -11.97
C LEU A 143 -9.52 28.56 -13.05
N VAL A 144 -8.64 29.51 -13.37
CA VAL A 144 -7.61 29.36 -14.40
C VAL A 144 -6.50 28.45 -13.90
N SER A 145 -6.04 28.69 -12.67
CA SER A 145 -5.04 27.88 -11.99
C SER A 145 -5.13 28.03 -10.48
N GLY A 146 -4.63 27.05 -9.74
CA GLY A 146 -4.56 27.11 -8.28
C GLY A 146 -3.45 26.24 -7.70
N GLY A 147 -2.95 26.60 -6.52
CA GLY A 147 -2.05 25.74 -5.77
C GLY A 147 -1.78 26.21 -4.35
N TRP A 148 -1.26 25.29 -3.56
CA TRP A 148 -0.67 25.52 -2.24
C TRP A 148 0.83 25.72 -2.39
N TYR A 149 1.34 26.80 -1.81
CA TYR A 149 2.74 27.20 -1.94
C TYR A 149 3.38 27.40 -0.56
N ALA A 150 4.67 27.10 -0.45
CA ALA A 150 5.49 27.57 0.66
C ALA A 150 5.88 29.05 0.44
N PRO A 151 6.05 29.82 1.52
CA PRO A 151 6.52 31.21 1.47
C PRO A 151 8.05 31.31 1.32
N MET A 152 8.71 30.22 0.93
CA MET A 152 10.16 30.14 0.81
C MET A 152 10.56 29.14 -0.29
N PRO A 153 11.78 29.27 -0.86
CA PRO A 153 12.28 28.33 -1.87
C PRO A 153 12.40 26.91 -1.33
N ALA A 154 12.09 25.91 -2.17
CA ALA A 154 12.31 24.51 -1.83
C ALA A 154 13.81 24.19 -1.68
N PRO A 155 14.25 23.63 -0.53
CA PRO A 155 15.65 23.26 -0.30
C PRO A 155 16.14 22.14 -1.22
N GLY A 156 17.45 22.02 -1.36
CA GLY A 156 18.11 20.95 -2.12
C GLY A 156 17.74 20.89 -3.59
N THR A 157 18.10 19.80 -4.24
CA THR A 157 17.84 19.55 -5.67
C THR A 157 16.80 18.45 -5.83
N ALA A 158 15.85 18.67 -6.74
CA ALA A 158 14.92 17.63 -7.18
C ALA A 158 15.62 16.80 -8.28
N ASN A 159 15.91 15.53 -7.97
CA ASN A 159 16.48 14.59 -8.92
C ASN A 159 16.11 13.18 -8.44
N ILE A 160 15.04 12.62 -9.00
CA ILE A 160 14.42 11.37 -8.56
C ILE A 160 14.90 10.19 -9.42
N ALA A 161 15.33 9.11 -8.76
CA ALA A 161 15.43 7.78 -9.36
C ALA A 161 14.13 7.01 -9.05
N VAL A 162 13.26 6.86 -10.05
CA VAL A 162 12.02 6.08 -9.92
C VAL A 162 12.33 4.60 -10.16
N GLY A 163 11.85 3.74 -9.27
CA GLY A 163 11.99 2.29 -9.40
C GLY A 163 10.65 1.61 -9.61
N ILE A 164 10.55 0.77 -10.65
CA ILE A 164 9.35 0.00 -10.97
C ILE A 164 9.75 -1.47 -11.22
N PRO A 165 9.79 -2.32 -10.19
CA PRO A 165 9.92 -3.77 -10.39
C PRO A 165 8.75 -4.30 -11.21
N THR A 166 9.00 -5.20 -12.15
CA THR A 166 7.93 -5.84 -12.93
C THR A 166 8.11 -7.34 -13.07
N PHE A 167 7.00 -8.08 -13.06
CA PHE A 167 6.98 -9.53 -13.26
C PHE A 167 5.79 -9.93 -14.12
N ASN A 168 6.05 -10.25 -15.38
CA ASN A 168 5.05 -10.74 -16.34
C ASN A 168 3.85 -9.81 -16.56
N ARG A 169 4.00 -8.50 -16.36
CA ARG A 169 2.97 -7.47 -16.60
C ARG A 169 3.45 -6.39 -17.58
N PRO A 170 3.83 -6.77 -18.81
CA PRO A 170 4.45 -5.84 -19.75
C PRO A 170 3.55 -4.67 -20.14
N SER A 171 2.22 -4.87 -20.19
CA SER A 171 1.25 -3.81 -20.48
C SER A 171 1.18 -2.78 -19.35
N ASP A 172 1.07 -3.23 -18.11
CA ASP A 172 0.96 -2.35 -16.94
C ASP A 172 2.24 -1.53 -16.76
N CYS A 173 3.41 -2.18 -16.84
CA CYS A 173 4.70 -1.50 -16.78
C CYS A 173 4.86 -0.45 -17.90
N ALA A 174 4.48 -0.77 -19.15
CA ALA A 174 4.53 0.20 -20.25
C ALA A 174 3.59 1.41 -20.03
N ASN A 175 2.43 1.19 -19.40
CA ASN A 175 1.52 2.26 -19.02
C ASN A 175 2.11 3.14 -17.91
N ALA A 176 2.65 2.54 -16.84
CA ALA A 176 3.30 3.27 -15.75
C ALA A 176 4.46 4.15 -16.26
N LEU A 177 5.31 3.63 -17.15
CA LEU A 177 6.39 4.40 -17.79
C LEU A 177 5.85 5.59 -18.61
N SER A 178 4.71 5.41 -19.28
CA SER A 178 4.08 6.48 -20.04
C SER A 178 3.51 7.58 -19.13
N GLU A 179 2.92 7.20 -17.99
CA GLU A 179 2.32 8.13 -17.03
C GLU A 179 3.35 9.00 -16.33
N LEU A 180 4.57 8.52 -16.10
CA LEU A 180 5.67 9.31 -15.52
C LEU A 180 6.05 10.54 -16.36
N THR A 181 5.82 10.49 -17.68
CA THR A 181 6.15 11.58 -18.63
C THR A 181 4.90 12.33 -19.12
N ALA A 182 3.74 12.07 -18.53
CA ALA A 182 2.49 12.71 -18.93
C ALA A 182 2.37 14.15 -18.41
N ASP A 183 2.97 14.44 -17.25
CA ASP A 183 3.01 15.77 -16.65
C ASP A 183 4.43 16.36 -16.77
N PRO A 184 4.61 17.50 -17.47
CA PRO A 184 5.93 18.10 -17.67
C PRO A 184 6.67 18.44 -16.37
N LEU A 185 5.97 18.79 -15.29
CA LEU A 185 6.60 19.14 -14.01
C LEU A 185 7.14 17.90 -13.28
N VAL A 186 6.51 16.74 -13.49
CA VAL A 186 7.01 15.45 -13.00
C VAL A 186 8.19 15.00 -13.85
N ASP A 187 8.08 15.12 -15.17
CA ASP A 187 9.12 14.72 -16.10
C ASP A 187 10.44 15.47 -15.84
N GLU A 188 10.38 16.76 -15.53
CA GLU A 188 11.54 17.61 -15.23
C GLU A 188 12.37 17.13 -14.01
N VAL A 189 11.72 16.54 -13.01
CA VAL A 189 12.38 16.14 -11.75
C VAL A 189 12.84 14.68 -11.74
N ILE A 190 12.48 13.89 -12.76
CA ILE A 190 12.91 12.50 -12.91
C ILE A 190 14.27 12.46 -13.62
N GLY A 191 15.31 12.05 -12.89
CA GLY A 191 16.65 11.87 -13.44
C GLY A 191 16.93 10.45 -13.92
N ALA A 192 16.28 9.44 -13.33
CA ALA A 192 16.41 8.05 -13.74
C ALA A 192 15.12 7.25 -13.52
N VAL A 193 14.90 6.24 -14.37
CA VAL A 193 13.86 5.23 -14.20
C VAL A 193 14.51 3.86 -14.30
N ILE A 194 14.41 3.08 -13.23
CA ILE A 194 15.07 1.78 -13.07
C ILE A 194 13.99 0.71 -13.02
N VAL A 195 14.02 -0.20 -13.99
CA VAL A 195 13.01 -1.28 -14.13
C VAL A 195 13.70 -2.64 -14.00
N PRO A 196 13.68 -3.26 -12.80
CA PRO A 196 14.02 -4.67 -12.63
C PRO A 196 12.94 -5.56 -13.29
N ASP A 197 13.25 -6.10 -14.47
CA ASP A 197 12.35 -7.01 -15.19
C ASP A 197 12.66 -8.45 -14.77
N GLN A 198 11.84 -8.96 -13.86
CA GLN A 198 11.98 -10.29 -13.26
C GLN A 198 11.18 -11.36 -14.00
N GLY A 199 10.42 -10.97 -15.03
CA GLY A 199 9.49 -11.81 -15.75
C GLY A 199 10.10 -12.57 -16.93
N THR A 200 9.32 -13.49 -17.49
CA THR A 200 9.63 -14.13 -18.78
C THR A 200 8.93 -13.42 -19.95
N ARG A 201 7.83 -12.70 -19.70
CA ARG A 201 7.20 -11.78 -20.65
C ARG A 201 7.76 -10.38 -20.43
N LYS A 202 8.74 -10.01 -21.25
CA LYS A 202 9.52 -8.78 -21.07
C LYS A 202 8.74 -7.52 -21.46
N VAL A 203 8.90 -6.45 -20.68
CA VAL A 203 8.31 -5.14 -21.01
C VAL A 203 8.88 -4.59 -22.32
N ARG A 204 10.16 -4.86 -22.60
CA ARG A 204 10.85 -4.44 -23.83
C ARG A 204 10.16 -4.95 -25.11
N ASP A 205 9.45 -6.07 -25.01
CA ASP A 205 8.77 -6.71 -26.15
C ASP A 205 7.31 -6.22 -26.31
N HIS A 206 6.82 -5.34 -25.43
CA HIS A 206 5.46 -4.83 -25.50
C HIS A 206 5.28 -3.82 -26.65
N PRO A 207 4.20 -3.87 -27.44
CA PRO A 207 4.00 -2.95 -28.57
C PRO A 207 4.03 -1.46 -28.22
N ASN A 208 3.58 -1.09 -27.02
CA ASN A 208 3.55 0.31 -26.56
C ASN A 208 4.86 0.76 -25.89
N PHE A 209 5.80 -0.16 -25.62
CA PHE A 209 7.03 0.15 -24.92
C PHE A 209 7.93 1.17 -25.66
N PRO A 210 8.15 1.08 -26.99
CA PRO A 210 9.02 2.04 -27.70
C PRO A 210 8.56 3.49 -27.55
N ALA A 211 7.24 3.72 -27.53
CA ALA A 211 6.68 5.06 -27.36
C ALA A 211 6.92 5.59 -25.94
N ALA A 212 6.76 4.77 -24.91
CA ALA A 212 7.04 5.14 -23.52
C ALA A 212 8.54 5.39 -23.29
N ALA A 213 9.39 4.48 -23.79
CA ALA A 213 10.84 4.54 -23.63
C ALA A 213 11.46 5.77 -24.33
N SER A 214 10.95 6.15 -25.51
CA SER A 214 11.49 7.29 -26.26
C SER A 214 11.37 8.63 -25.52
N LYS A 215 10.31 8.83 -24.73
CA LYS A 215 10.14 10.03 -23.89
C LYS A 215 11.10 10.08 -22.70
N LEU A 216 11.40 8.93 -22.11
CA LEU A 216 12.37 8.83 -21.00
C LEU A 216 13.81 8.93 -21.49
N GLY A 217 14.10 8.42 -22.69
CA GLY A 217 15.42 8.46 -23.31
C GLY A 217 16.46 7.72 -22.47
N ALA A 218 17.65 8.32 -22.31
CA ALA A 218 18.77 7.73 -21.57
C ALA A 218 18.52 7.57 -20.06
N ARG A 219 17.44 8.17 -19.52
CA ARG A 219 17.07 8.06 -18.11
C ARG A 219 16.54 6.66 -17.76
N LEU A 220 15.99 5.94 -18.73
CA LEU A 220 15.42 4.60 -18.53
C LEU A 220 16.50 3.52 -18.62
N SER A 221 16.60 2.68 -17.60
CA SER A 221 17.40 1.46 -17.59
C SER A 221 16.56 0.26 -17.15
N ILE A 222 16.59 -0.80 -17.95
CA ILE A 222 15.87 -2.06 -17.66
C ILE A 222 16.90 -3.14 -17.35
N HIS A 223 16.65 -3.88 -16.28
CA HIS A 223 17.59 -4.79 -15.66
C HIS A 223 16.97 -6.17 -15.55
N ASP A 224 17.40 -7.10 -16.41
CA ASP A 224 16.96 -8.49 -16.32
C ASP A 224 17.58 -9.18 -15.10
N GLN A 225 16.76 -9.90 -14.33
CA GLN A 225 17.18 -10.74 -13.22
C GLN A 225 16.17 -11.88 -12.98
N PRO A 226 16.51 -12.91 -12.19
CA PRO A 226 15.55 -13.93 -11.76
C PRO A 226 14.38 -13.35 -10.97
N ASN A 227 13.35 -14.15 -10.69
CA ASN A 227 12.26 -13.75 -9.81
C ASN A 227 12.71 -13.79 -8.34
N LEU A 228 13.11 -12.63 -7.83
CA LEU A 228 13.52 -12.43 -6.44
C LEU A 228 12.43 -11.74 -5.60
N GLY A 229 11.20 -11.70 -6.14
CA GLY A 229 10.04 -11.06 -5.52
C GLY A 229 10.15 -9.53 -5.44
N GLY A 230 9.29 -8.91 -4.64
CA GLY A 230 9.31 -7.48 -4.36
C GLY A 230 10.65 -7.06 -3.74
N SER A 231 11.14 -7.77 -2.73
CA SER A 231 12.38 -7.40 -2.04
C SER A 231 13.58 -7.35 -2.98
N GLY A 232 13.72 -8.33 -3.89
CA GLY A 232 14.80 -8.32 -4.88
C GLY A 232 14.62 -7.28 -5.98
N GLY A 233 13.38 -6.96 -6.36
CA GLY A 233 13.07 -5.85 -7.26
C GLY A 233 13.49 -4.51 -6.67
N TYR A 234 12.99 -4.15 -5.50
CA TYR A 234 13.33 -2.89 -4.85
C TYR A 234 14.79 -2.82 -4.37
N SER A 235 15.39 -3.95 -4.00
CA SER A 235 16.83 -4.04 -3.78
C SER A 235 17.61 -3.69 -5.06
N ARG A 236 17.20 -4.21 -6.24
CA ARG A 236 17.82 -3.81 -7.51
C ARG A 236 17.66 -2.32 -7.80
N VAL A 237 16.46 -1.76 -7.59
CA VAL A 237 16.22 -0.31 -7.73
C VAL A 237 17.23 0.48 -6.90
N MET A 238 17.30 0.20 -5.60
CA MET A 238 18.17 0.92 -4.68
C MET A 238 19.65 0.72 -5.03
N TYR A 239 20.04 -0.50 -5.39
CA TYR A 239 21.40 -0.82 -5.81
C TYR A 239 21.82 0.02 -7.03
N GLU A 240 21.00 0.06 -8.07
CA GLU A 240 21.27 0.80 -9.31
C GLU A 240 21.25 2.32 -9.06
N ALA A 241 20.29 2.83 -8.28
CA ALA A 241 20.20 4.26 -7.94
C ALA A 241 21.43 4.73 -7.16
N LEU A 242 21.92 3.94 -6.20
CA LEU A 242 23.11 4.31 -5.43
C LEU A 242 24.41 4.17 -6.24
N LYS A 243 24.51 3.15 -7.09
CA LYS A 243 25.75 2.82 -7.81
C LYS A 243 25.93 3.60 -9.12
N ASN A 244 24.85 3.79 -9.87
CA ASN A 244 24.89 4.21 -11.27
C ASN A 244 24.17 5.53 -11.55
N THR A 245 23.67 6.21 -10.51
CA THR A 245 23.09 7.56 -10.63
C THR A 245 23.55 8.46 -9.49
N ASP A 246 23.34 9.77 -9.65
CA ASP A 246 23.55 10.81 -8.65
C ASP A 246 22.21 11.36 -8.09
N CYS A 247 21.11 10.63 -8.32
CA CYS A 247 19.78 11.02 -7.85
C CYS A 247 19.76 11.18 -6.33
N GLN A 248 19.09 12.23 -5.86
CA GLN A 248 19.04 12.60 -4.44
C GLN A 248 17.84 11.97 -3.72
N GLN A 249 16.82 11.56 -4.47
CA GLN A 249 15.65 10.87 -3.98
C GLN A 249 15.48 9.54 -4.74
N ILE A 250 15.23 8.46 -4.02
CA ILE A 250 14.84 7.17 -4.59
C ILE A 250 13.33 7.03 -4.37
N LEU A 251 12.55 6.85 -5.43
CA LEU A 251 11.10 6.69 -5.35
C LEU A 251 10.71 5.29 -5.78
N PHE A 252 10.31 4.45 -4.82
CA PHE A 252 9.71 3.16 -5.09
C PHE A 252 8.27 3.33 -5.57
N MET A 253 7.95 2.68 -6.68
CA MET A 253 6.61 2.58 -7.28
C MET A 253 6.38 1.15 -7.80
N ASP A 254 5.12 0.81 -8.07
CA ASP A 254 4.73 -0.51 -8.61
C ASP A 254 4.36 -0.44 -10.10
N ASP A 255 4.23 -1.60 -10.76
CA ASP A 255 3.90 -1.67 -12.19
C ASP A 255 2.39 -1.65 -12.49
N ASP A 256 1.55 -2.19 -11.61
CA ASP A 256 0.09 -2.28 -11.76
C ASP A 256 -0.68 -1.15 -11.08
N ILE A 257 -0.23 0.09 -11.35
CA ILE A 257 -0.79 1.32 -10.80
C ILE A 257 -1.40 2.25 -11.84
N ARG A 258 -2.28 3.14 -11.38
CA ARG A 258 -2.61 4.40 -12.07
C ARG A 258 -2.07 5.56 -11.26
N ILE A 259 -1.42 6.50 -11.91
CA ILE A 259 -0.70 7.59 -11.25
C ILE A 259 -1.52 8.87 -11.35
N GLU A 260 -1.72 9.55 -10.22
CA GLU A 260 -1.96 11.00 -10.21
C GLU A 260 -0.60 11.71 -10.17
N PRO A 261 -0.12 12.33 -11.27
CA PRO A 261 1.26 12.81 -11.33
C PRO A 261 1.61 13.83 -10.25
N ASP A 262 0.66 14.68 -9.84
CA ASP A 262 0.87 15.65 -8.77
C ASP A 262 1.22 15.00 -7.41
N SER A 263 0.83 13.74 -7.19
CA SER A 263 1.20 12.99 -5.99
C SER A 263 2.72 12.83 -5.85
N ILE A 264 3.44 12.63 -6.97
CA ILE A 264 4.93 12.54 -6.96
C ILE A 264 5.53 13.88 -6.50
N LEU A 265 4.98 14.99 -6.98
CA LEU A 265 5.45 16.33 -6.61
C LEU A 265 5.16 16.66 -5.14
N ARG A 266 4.00 16.24 -4.62
CA ARG A 266 3.63 16.42 -3.20
C ARG A 266 4.59 15.66 -2.28
N VAL A 267 4.89 14.41 -2.63
CA VAL A 267 5.87 13.57 -1.90
C VAL A 267 7.26 14.20 -1.96
N LEU A 268 7.70 14.63 -3.15
CA LEU A 268 8.98 15.33 -3.33
C LEU A 268 9.05 16.63 -2.51
N ALA A 269 7.99 17.43 -2.52
CA ALA A 269 7.93 18.70 -1.80
C ALA A 269 8.05 18.46 -0.29
N MET A 270 7.31 17.50 0.27
CA MET A 270 7.44 17.14 1.69
C MET A 270 8.87 16.68 2.02
N SER A 271 9.48 15.88 1.16
CA SER A 271 10.88 15.42 1.32
C SER A 271 11.88 16.58 1.33
N ARG A 272 11.74 17.55 0.42
CA ARG A 272 12.62 18.72 0.33
C ARG A 272 12.44 19.72 1.47
N PHE A 273 11.22 19.87 1.97
CA PHE A 273 10.90 20.76 3.09
C PHE A 273 10.99 20.07 4.46
N ALA A 274 11.38 18.80 4.54
CA ALA A 274 11.44 18.06 5.79
C ALA A 274 12.39 18.73 6.81
N LYS A 275 12.05 18.66 8.12
CA LYS A 275 12.89 19.19 9.22
C LYS A 275 14.23 18.45 9.35
N GLY A 276 14.27 17.22 8.88
CA GLY A 276 15.43 16.35 8.80
C GLY A 276 15.14 15.22 7.80
N PRO A 277 16.14 14.40 7.44
CA PRO A 277 15.94 13.30 6.49
C PRO A 277 14.87 12.33 6.99
N MET A 278 13.94 11.95 6.12
CA MET A 278 12.82 11.09 6.46
C MET A 278 12.28 10.38 5.22
N LEU A 279 11.55 9.28 5.42
CA LEU A 279 10.83 8.59 4.35
C LEU A 279 9.47 9.26 4.16
N VAL A 280 9.09 9.49 2.90
CA VAL A 280 7.80 10.10 2.54
C VAL A 280 7.04 9.14 1.62
N GLY A 281 5.97 8.57 2.15
CA GLY A 281 5.09 7.64 1.45
C GLY A 281 3.84 8.31 0.90
N GLY A 282 3.38 7.81 -0.25
CA GLY A 282 2.04 8.07 -0.76
C GLY A 282 1.04 7.02 -0.27
N GLN A 283 -0.21 7.44 -0.14
CA GLN A 283 -1.35 6.57 0.14
C GLN A 283 -1.75 5.76 -1.10
N MET A 284 -2.62 4.77 -0.88
CA MET A 284 -3.18 3.93 -1.93
C MET A 284 -4.69 4.15 -2.01
N LEU A 285 -5.19 4.51 -3.19
CA LEU A 285 -6.60 4.42 -3.54
C LEU A 285 -6.87 3.05 -4.18
N ASN A 286 -8.07 2.49 -3.99
CA ASN A 286 -8.41 1.17 -4.55
C ASN A 286 -8.63 1.27 -6.07
N LEU A 287 -7.88 0.52 -6.87
CA LEU A 287 -8.03 0.54 -8.34
C LEU A 287 -9.40 0.04 -8.82
N GLN A 288 -10.08 -0.83 -8.06
CA GLN A 288 -11.39 -1.39 -8.43
C GLN A 288 -12.57 -0.55 -7.90
N GLU A 289 -12.33 0.22 -6.84
CA GLU A 289 -13.29 1.13 -6.21
C GLU A 289 -12.63 2.52 -6.10
N PRO A 290 -12.55 3.29 -7.20
CA PRO A 290 -11.54 4.34 -7.32
C PRO A 290 -11.78 5.59 -6.47
N SER A 291 -12.90 5.73 -5.78
CA SER A 291 -13.13 6.75 -4.75
C SER A 291 -12.71 6.33 -3.34
N HIS A 292 -12.27 5.08 -3.15
CA HIS A 292 -11.97 4.51 -1.84
C HIS A 292 -10.49 4.65 -1.49
N LEU A 293 -10.21 5.27 -0.37
CA LEU A 293 -8.91 5.24 0.28
C LEU A 293 -8.72 3.93 1.01
N HIS A 294 -7.60 3.26 0.72
CA HIS A 294 -7.28 2.00 1.35
C HIS A 294 -7.11 2.13 2.87
N ILE A 295 -6.24 3.03 3.33
CA ILE A 295 -6.00 3.34 4.74
C ILE A 295 -5.27 4.67 4.87
N MET A 296 -5.46 5.38 5.99
CA MET A 296 -4.71 6.61 6.27
C MET A 296 -3.23 6.36 6.61
N GLY A 297 -2.92 5.24 7.24
CA GLY A 297 -1.56 4.83 7.63
C GLY A 297 -1.54 3.54 8.45
N GLU A 298 -0.38 2.89 8.50
CA GLU A 298 -0.20 1.58 9.16
C GLU A 298 0.94 1.60 10.18
N VAL A 299 0.82 0.73 11.19
CA VAL A 299 1.80 0.55 12.27
C VAL A 299 2.01 -0.93 12.55
N VAL A 300 3.10 -1.27 13.24
CA VAL A 300 3.32 -2.63 13.77
C VAL A 300 2.80 -2.69 15.20
N ASN A 301 1.74 -3.48 15.43
CA ASN A 301 1.19 -3.70 16.77
C ASN A 301 2.19 -4.44 17.65
N ARG A 302 2.70 -3.75 18.65
CA ARG A 302 3.71 -4.24 19.59
C ARG A 302 3.24 -5.39 20.49
N SER A 303 1.94 -5.57 20.72
CA SER A 303 1.43 -6.66 21.56
C SER A 303 1.60 -8.06 20.96
N ASN A 304 1.68 -8.17 19.64
CA ASN A 304 1.82 -9.44 18.93
C ASN A 304 2.76 -9.37 17.71
N PHE A 305 3.33 -8.19 17.42
CA PHE A 305 4.13 -7.91 16.24
C PHE A 305 3.41 -8.25 14.93
N MET A 306 2.23 -7.65 14.72
CA MET A 306 1.46 -7.75 13.48
C MET A 306 1.21 -6.35 12.95
N TRP A 307 1.46 -6.10 11.67
CA TRP A 307 1.06 -4.84 11.05
C TRP A 307 -0.46 -4.68 11.10
N THR A 308 -0.91 -3.44 11.25
CA THR A 308 -2.33 -3.10 11.42
C THR A 308 -2.56 -1.63 11.09
N ALA A 309 -3.82 -1.25 10.87
CA ALA A 309 -4.25 0.14 10.84
C ALA A 309 -3.70 0.92 12.04
N ALA A 310 -3.17 2.12 11.78
CA ALA A 310 -2.77 3.03 12.84
C ALA A 310 -3.96 3.36 13.78
N PRO A 311 -3.73 3.74 15.04
CA PRO A 311 -4.79 4.17 15.93
C PRO A 311 -5.64 5.27 15.30
N HIS A 312 -6.96 5.20 15.48
CA HIS A 312 -7.93 6.13 14.89
C HIS A 312 -7.96 6.13 13.35
N THR A 313 -7.70 4.98 12.73
CA THR A 313 -7.89 4.78 11.29
C THR A 313 -8.70 3.53 11.02
N GLU A 314 -9.41 3.54 9.90
CA GLU A 314 -10.20 2.41 9.41
C GLU A 314 -9.86 2.18 7.94
N TYR A 315 -9.86 0.92 7.52
CA TYR A 315 -9.66 0.58 6.11
C TYR A 315 -10.87 1.00 5.29
N ASP A 316 -10.63 1.22 4.00
CA ASP A 316 -11.66 1.34 2.96
C ASP A 316 -12.62 2.53 3.18
N HIS A 317 -12.07 3.75 3.14
CA HIS A 317 -12.84 4.99 3.24
C HIS A 317 -13.29 5.47 1.86
N ASP A 318 -14.57 5.33 1.54
CA ASP A 318 -15.16 5.91 0.33
C ASP A 318 -15.43 7.41 0.50
N PHE A 319 -14.72 8.25 -0.28
CA PHE A 319 -14.96 9.69 -0.29
C PHE A 319 -16.24 10.10 -1.01
N ALA A 320 -16.83 9.22 -1.83
CA ALA A 320 -18.09 9.51 -2.50
C ALA A 320 -19.30 9.42 -1.55
N GLU A 321 -19.30 8.43 -0.65
CA GLU A 321 -20.28 8.26 0.42
C GLU A 321 -19.96 9.12 1.66
N TYR A 322 -18.68 9.21 2.05
CA TYR A 322 -18.22 9.91 3.25
C TYR A 322 -17.24 11.04 2.88
N PRO A 323 -17.73 12.24 2.53
CA PRO A 323 -16.87 13.38 2.17
C PRO A 323 -15.88 13.73 3.28
N LEU A 324 -14.76 14.37 2.94
CA LEU A 324 -13.76 14.80 3.93
C LEU A 324 -14.39 15.73 4.96
N SER A 325 -15.13 16.75 4.52
CA SER A 325 -15.84 17.69 5.41
C SER A 325 -17.29 17.23 5.65
N ASP A 326 -17.46 16.21 6.48
CA ASP A 326 -18.77 15.68 6.87
C ASP A 326 -18.88 15.38 8.38
N ASN A 327 -20.11 15.21 8.88
CA ASN A 327 -20.40 14.95 10.29
C ASN A 327 -20.34 13.45 10.67
N GLU A 328 -20.19 12.52 9.72
CA GLU A 328 -20.02 11.11 10.04
C GLU A 328 -18.71 10.84 10.79
N ASP A 329 -18.74 9.89 11.73
CA ASP A 329 -17.58 9.60 12.58
C ASP A 329 -16.37 9.12 11.76
N LYS A 330 -16.62 8.38 10.67
CA LYS A 330 -15.58 7.91 9.74
C LYS A 330 -14.83 9.08 9.09
N SER A 331 -15.55 10.11 8.62
CA SER A 331 -14.95 11.33 8.07
C SER A 331 -14.16 12.11 9.13
N LYS A 332 -14.69 12.23 10.35
CA LYS A 332 -13.99 12.93 11.45
C LYS A 332 -12.62 12.32 11.77
N LEU A 333 -12.45 10.99 11.62
CA LEU A 333 -11.16 10.32 11.84
C LEU A 333 -10.05 10.87 10.91
N LEU A 334 -10.39 11.24 9.67
CA LEU A 334 -9.44 11.75 8.68
C LEU A 334 -8.81 13.10 9.07
N HIS A 335 -9.39 13.80 10.05
CA HIS A 335 -8.87 15.08 10.53
C HIS A 335 -7.77 14.94 11.57
N ARG A 336 -7.50 13.73 12.09
CA ARG A 336 -6.34 13.49 12.95
C ARG A 336 -5.08 13.38 12.11
N ARG A 337 -3.94 13.84 12.66
CA ARG A 337 -2.63 13.46 12.14
C ARG A 337 -2.38 12.00 12.53
N ILE A 338 -2.17 11.16 11.54
CA ILE A 338 -1.91 9.73 11.70
C ILE A 338 -0.41 9.51 11.57
N ASP A 339 0.20 9.00 12.64
CA ASP A 339 1.59 8.60 12.64
C ASP A 339 1.72 7.12 12.27
N VAL A 340 2.79 6.78 11.55
CA VAL A 340 3.01 5.47 10.94
C VAL A 340 4.38 4.91 11.31
N ASP A 341 4.51 3.58 11.31
CA ASP A 341 5.82 2.92 11.46
C ASP A 341 6.52 2.76 10.09
N TYR A 342 5.76 2.67 9.01
CA TYR A 342 6.25 2.45 7.65
C TYR A 342 5.22 2.90 6.60
N ASN A 343 5.59 2.86 5.32
CA ASN A 343 4.66 3.00 4.20
C ASN A 343 4.96 1.89 3.17
N GLY A 344 3.91 1.35 2.54
CA GLY A 344 4.09 0.39 1.46
C GLY A 344 4.83 0.97 0.26
N TRP A 345 5.44 0.10 -0.53
CA TRP A 345 6.36 0.49 -1.61
C TRP A 345 5.68 0.82 -2.94
N TRP A 346 4.35 0.86 -2.99
CA TRP A 346 3.60 1.38 -4.14
C TRP A 346 3.88 2.86 -4.41
N THR A 347 4.24 3.63 -3.38
CA THR A 347 4.79 4.99 -3.46
C THR A 347 5.57 5.29 -2.20
N CYS A 348 6.89 5.19 -2.24
CA CYS A 348 7.73 5.51 -1.08
C CYS A 348 9.04 6.18 -1.49
N MET A 349 9.23 7.42 -1.04
CA MET A 349 10.44 8.20 -1.30
C MET A 349 11.44 8.06 -0.16
N ILE A 350 12.65 7.64 -0.50
CA ILE A 350 13.78 7.44 0.41
C ILE A 350 14.91 8.40 0.01
N PRO A 351 15.40 9.25 0.92
CA PRO A 351 16.57 10.10 0.64
C PRO A 351 17.81 9.25 0.35
N ARG A 352 18.64 9.67 -0.61
CA ARG A 352 19.86 8.93 -0.99
C ARG A 352 20.74 8.57 0.21
N GLN A 353 21.05 9.54 1.07
CA GLN A 353 21.89 9.32 2.27
C GLN A 353 21.30 8.29 3.23
N VAL A 354 19.97 8.22 3.34
CA VAL A 354 19.28 7.26 4.21
C VAL A 354 19.43 5.85 3.63
N ALA A 355 19.28 5.69 2.32
CA ALA A 355 19.53 4.41 1.65
C ALA A 355 21.00 3.95 1.75
N GLU A 356 21.95 4.88 1.69
CA GLU A 356 23.37 4.59 1.87
C GLU A 356 23.70 4.10 3.29
N GLU A 357 23.08 4.68 4.30
CA GLU A 357 23.28 4.33 5.72
C GLU A 357 22.57 3.03 6.11
N LEU A 358 21.28 2.88 5.77
CA LEU A 358 20.47 1.72 6.17
C LEU A 358 20.78 0.44 5.39
N GLY A 359 21.36 0.59 4.20
CA GLY A 359 21.60 -0.49 3.24
C GLY A 359 20.32 -0.95 2.52
N GLN A 360 20.43 -2.10 1.89
CA GLN A 360 19.40 -2.72 1.06
C GLN A 360 18.21 -3.25 1.88
N PRO A 361 17.06 -3.49 1.22
CA PRO A 361 15.98 -4.36 1.74
C PRO A 361 16.48 -5.69 2.30
N LEU A 362 15.73 -6.30 3.22
CA LEU A 362 15.96 -7.70 3.59
C LEU A 362 15.55 -8.65 2.46
N PRO A 363 16.22 -9.81 2.30
CA PRO A 363 15.93 -10.80 1.25
C PRO A 363 14.67 -11.64 1.56
N LEU A 364 13.49 -11.02 1.55
CA LEU A 364 12.25 -11.61 2.06
C LEU A 364 11.30 -12.16 0.99
N PHE A 365 11.63 -12.02 -0.29
CA PHE A 365 10.76 -12.28 -1.44
C PHE A 365 9.57 -11.30 -1.51
N ILE A 366 8.58 -11.38 -0.62
CA ILE A 366 7.45 -10.44 -0.52
C ILE A 366 7.00 -10.23 0.92
N LYS A 367 6.32 -9.11 1.20
CA LYS A 367 5.69 -8.76 2.50
C LYS A 367 6.72 -8.50 3.60
N TRP A 368 6.39 -7.55 4.49
CA TRP A 368 7.18 -7.14 5.66
C TRP A 368 8.52 -6.47 5.37
N ASP A 369 8.98 -6.46 4.13
CA ASP A 369 10.18 -5.77 3.69
C ASP A 369 10.05 -4.24 3.78
N ASP A 370 8.87 -3.72 3.48
CA ASP A 370 8.48 -2.32 3.72
C ASP A 370 8.44 -1.96 5.21
N ALA A 371 7.79 -2.80 6.02
CA ALA A 371 7.68 -2.61 7.47
C ALA A 371 9.04 -2.67 8.17
N ASP A 372 9.90 -3.63 7.79
CA ASP A 372 11.30 -3.69 8.23
C ASP A 372 12.05 -2.40 7.91
N TYR A 373 11.97 -1.92 6.67
CA TYR A 373 12.71 -0.73 6.27
C TYR A 373 12.26 0.52 7.03
N GLY A 374 10.96 0.68 7.27
CA GLY A 374 10.41 1.76 8.11
C GLY A 374 10.86 1.68 9.57
N LEU A 375 10.83 0.48 10.17
CA LEU A 375 11.31 0.26 11.54
C LEU A 375 12.82 0.54 11.67
N ARG A 376 13.62 0.03 10.72
CA ARG A 376 15.07 0.25 10.70
C ARG A 376 15.43 1.72 10.51
N ALA A 377 14.69 2.43 9.66
CA ALA A 377 14.85 3.87 9.48
C ALA A 377 14.56 4.62 10.78
N ALA A 378 13.47 4.28 11.48
CA ALA A 378 13.12 4.90 12.75
C ALA A 378 14.17 4.66 13.85
N GLU A 379 14.79 3.48 13.89
CA GLU A 379 15.91 3.16 14.81
C GLU A 379 17.16 4.04 14.57
N HIS A 380 17.34 4.57 13.36
CA HIS A 380 18.40 5.53 13.00
C HIS A 380 17.93 6.99 13.08
N GLY A 381 16.73 7.26 13.58
CA GLY A 381 16.19 8.61 13.70
C GLY A 381 15.58 9.17 12.42
N TYR A 382 15.34 8.34 11.40
CA TYR A 382 14.68 8.69 10.15
C TYR A 382 13.21 8.25 10.20
N PRO A 383 12.26 9.15 10.55
CA PRO A 383 10.85 8.79 10.63
C PRO A 383 10.25 8.51 9.24
N THR A 384 9.07 7.89 9.22
CA THR A 384 8.25 7.75 8.01
C THR A 384 6.98 8.59 8.14
N VAL A 385 6.54 9.21 7.06
CA VAL A 385 5.22 9.82 6.95
C VAL A 385 4.46 9.24 5.76
N THR A 386 3.21 8.84 5.96
CA THR A 386 2.24 8.60 4.89
C THR A 386 1.48 9.90 4.63
N LEU A 387 1.62 10.49 3.45
CA LEU A 387 1.11 11.84 3.15
C LEU A 387 -0.30 11.78 2.56
N PRO A 388 -1.34 12.29 3.27
CA PRO A 388 -2.68 12.36 2.72
C PRO A 388 -2.76 13.29 1.51
N GLY A 389 -3.61 12.94 0.54
CA GLY A 389 -3.74 13.65 -0.72
C GLY A 389 -2.59 13.40 -1.71
N ALA A 390 -1.59 12.59 -1.36
CA ALA A 390 -0.64 12.05 -2.33
C ALA A 390 -0.89 10.55 -2.48
N ALA A 391 -1.46 10.14 -3.60
CA ALA A 391 -1.81 8.74 -3.85
C ALA A 391 -1.63 8.30 -5.30
N ILE A 392 -1.56 6.99 -5.44
CA ILE A 392 -1.76 6.23 -6.67
C ILE A 392 -3.00 5.34 -6.49
N TRP A 393 -3.53 4.81 -7.59
CA TRP A 393 -4.49 3.71 -7.52
C TRP A 393 -3.78 2.38 -7.72
N HIS A 394 -4.07 1.41 -6.86
CA HIS A 394 -3.51 0.06 -6.92
C HIS A 394 -4.53 -0.95 -6.39
N MET A 395 -4.35 -2.23 -6.75
CA MET A 395 -5.23 -3.32 -6.31
C MET A 395 -5.16 -3.50 -4.78
N ALA A 396 -6.29 -3.29 -4.10
CA ALA A 396 -6.38 -3.57 -2.66
C ALA A 396 -6.24 -5.07 -2.35
N TRP A 397 -5.87 -5.39 -1.11
CA TRP A 397 -5.76 -6.77 -0.63
C TRP A 397 -7.09 -7.39 -0.20
N SER A 398 -8.14 -6.58 0.00
CA SER A 398 -9.51 -7.04 0.27
C SER A 398 -10.00 -8.05 -0.76
N ASP A 399 -9.48 -7.98 -1.98
CA ASP A 399 -9.88 -8.79 -3.14
C ASP A 399 -8.94 -9.98 -3.39
N LYS A 400 -8.01 -10.29 -2.47
CA LYS A 400 -6.99 -11.35 -2.63
C LYS A 400 -7.03 -12.38 -1.49
N ASP A 401 -6.77 -13.66 -1.81
CA ASP A 401 -6.64 -14.79 -0.87
C ASP A 401 -5.26 -14.84 -0.16
N ASP A 402 -4.60 -13.70 0.06
CA ASP A 402 -3.19 -13.65 0.46
C ASP A 402 -2.90 -14.18 1.88
N ALA A 403 -3.93 -14.25 2.73
CA ALA A 403 -3.83 -14.78 4.08
C ALA A 403 -3.95 -16.33 4.17
N ILE A 404 -4.32 -17.02 3.08
CA ILE A 404 -4.51 -18.47 3.07
C ILE A 404 -3.73 -19.21 1.97
N ASP A 405 -3.32 -18.52 0.92
CA ASP A 405 -2.59 -19.12 -0.19
C ASP A 405 -1.08 -19.27 0.08
N TRP A 406 -0.26 -19.34 -0.99
CA TRP A 406 1.19 -19.45 -0.88
C TRP A 406 1.84 -18.25 -0.15
N GLN A 407 1.19 -17.09 -0.14
CA GLN A 407 1.67 -15.89 0.55
C GLN A 407 1.63 -16.06 2.08
N ALA A 408 0.77 -16.94 2.62
CA ALA A 408 0.71 -17.22 4.06
C ALA A 408 2.04 -17.76 4.63
N TYR A 409 2.84 -18.45 3.80
CA TYR A 409 4.21 -18.84 4.16
C TYR A 409 5.09 -17.60 4.41
N PHE A 410 5.09 -16.66 3.46
CA PHE A 410 5.90 -15.44 3.53
C PHE A 410 5.40 -14.51 4.64
N HIS A 411 4.08 -14.36 4.80
CA HIS A 411 3.48 -13.57 5.90
C HIS A 411 3.99 -14.03 7.28
N LEU A 412 4.03 -15.33 7.55
CA LEU A 412 4.50 -15.83 8.84
C LEU A 412 6.02 -15.80 8.96
N ARG A 413 6.75 -16.31 7.95
CA ARG A 413 8.22 -16.37 7.98
C ARG A 413 8.79 -14.97 8.16
N ASN A 414 8.34 -14.02 7.36
CA ASN A 414 8.90 -12.68 7.33
C ASN A 414 8.46 -11.87 8.56
N ARG A 415 7.24 -12.07 9.08
CA ARG A 415 6.84 -11.55 10.41
C ARG A 415 7.82 -11.98 11.50
N LEU A 416 8.23 -13.25 11.51
CA LEU A 416 9.17 -13.76 12.50
C LEU A 416 10.57 -13.17 12.33
N VAL A 417 11.06 -13.04 11.09
CA VAL A 417 12.35 -12.39 10.78
C VAL A 417 12.34 -10.94 11.27
N VAL A 418 11.33 -10.16 10.90
CA VAL A 418 11.22 -8.74 11.24
C VAL A 418 10.97 -8.53 12.74
N ALA A 419 10.24 -9.46 13.38
CA ALA A 419 10.11 -9.47 14.85
C ALA A 419 11.45 -9.74 15.53
N ALA A 420 12.25 -10.69 15.05
CA ALA A 420 13.56 -10.97 15.61
C ALA A 420 14.52 -9.78 15.43
N MET A 421 14.37 -9.01 14.35
CA MET A 421 15.19 -7.85 14.07
C MET A 421 14.87 -6.66 14.98
N HIS A 422 13.58 -6.32 15.14
CA HIS A 422 13.14 -5.02 15.69
C HIS A 422 12.33 -5.10 16.98
N TRP A 423 12.13 -6.29 17.56
CA TRP A 423 11.23 -6.45 18.71
C TRP A 423 11.90 -7.10 19.91
N ASP A 424 11.87 -6.42 21.07
CA ASP A 424 12.33 -6.95 22.36
C ASP A 424 11.18 -7.36 23.30
N GLY A 425 9.92 -7.23 22.87
CA GLY A 425 8.75 -7.57 23.69
C GLY A 425 8.50 -9.07 23.88
N ASP A 426 7.46 -9.42 24.63
CA ASP A 426 7.11 -10.82 24.92
C ASP A 426 6.58 -11.57 23.68
N ILE A 427 7.22 -12.69 23.35
CA ILE A 427 6.82 -13.57 22.25
C ILE A 427 5.45 -14.23 22.47
N SER A 428 4.98 -14.33 23.71
CA SER A 428 3.73 -15.04 24.05
C SER A 428 2.53 -14.53 23.25
N GLY A 429 2.45 -13.21 23.01
CA GLY A 429 1.41 -12.58 22.21
C GLY A 429 1.45 -13.03 20.74
N LEU A 430 2.63 -13.11 20.14
CA LEU A 430 2.84 -13.61 18.78
C LEU A 430 2.46 -15.09 18.67
N VAL A 431 2.94 -15.94 19.58
CA VAL A 431 2.64 -17.38 19.58
C VAL A 431 1.16 -17.63 19.80
N ARG A 432 0.51 -16.92 20.72
CA ARG A 432 -0.94 -17.00 20.95
C ARG A 432 -1.73 -16.54 19.71
N SER A 433 -1.29 -15.46 19.07
CA SER A 433 -1.86 -14.97 17.81
C SER A 433 -1.80 -16.04 16.72
N HIS A 434 -0.63 -16.67 16.55
CA HIS A 434 -0.45 -17.75 15.58
C HIS A 434 -1.27 -19.00 15.93
N LEU A 435 -1.30 -19.46 17.19
CA LEU A 435 -2.12 -20.59 17.62
C LEU A 435 -3.61 -20.38 17.30
N LYS A 436 -4.13 -19.17 17.55
CA LYS A 436 -5.51 -18.80 17.20
C LYS A 436 -5.75 -18.90 15.69
N ALA A 437 -4.80 -18.43 14.87
CA ALA A 437 -4.87 -18.54 13.42
C ALA A 437 -4.81 -20.00 12.96
N THR A 438 -3.89 -20.81 13.49
CA THR A 438 -3.78 -22.26 13.18
C THR A 438 -5.11 -22.98 13.45
N LEU A 439 -5.72 -22.76 14.62
CA LEU A 439 -7.01 -23.37 14.96
C LEU A 439 -8.13 -22.91 14.02
N LYS A 440 -8.13 -21.64 13.61
CA LYS A 440 -9.07 -21.11 12.63
C LYS A 440 -8.89 -21.77 11.26
N HIS A 441 -7.66 -21.88 10.75
CA HIS A 441 -7.37 -22.54 9.47
C HIS A 441 -7.82 -24.01 9.47
N LEU A 442 -7.50 -24.76 10.53
CA LEU A 442 -7.96 -26.14 10.67
C LEU A 442 -9.49 -26.25 10.74
N ALA A 443 -10.16 -25.32 11.42
CA ALA A 443 -11.63 -25.26 11.45
C ALA A 443 -12.26 -24.87 10.10
N CYS A 444 -11.52 -24.14 9.25
CA CYS A 444 -11.91 -23.78 7.89
C CYS A 444 -11.43 -24.79 6.83
N LEU A 445 -10.82 -25.91 7.24
CA LEU A 445 -10.28 -26.95 6.35
C LEU A 445 -9.14 -26.45 5.42
N GLU A 446 -8.39 -25.45 5.87
CA GLU A 446 -7.24 -24.83 5.18
C GLU A 446 -5.94 -25.53 5.58
N TYR A 447 -5.82 -26.81 5.23
CA TYR A 447 -4.74 -27.67 5.71
C TYR A 447 -3.40 -27.36 5.05
N SER A 448 -3.41 -26.99 3.77
CA SER A 448 -2.20 -26.56 3.06
C SER A 448 -1.56 -25.34 3.71
N THR A 449 -2.38 -24.39 4.18
CA THR A 449 -1.95 -23.17 4.86
C THR A 449 -1.19 -23.47 6.14
N VAL A 450 -1.68 -24.43 6.96
CA VAL A 450 -0.99 -24.84 8.18
C VAL A 450 0.33 -25.54 7.88
N GLU A 451 0.38 -26.37 6.83
CA GLU A 451 1.62 -27.05 6.42
C GLU A 451 2.70 -26.06 5.98
N ILE A 452 2.35 -25.09 5.13
CA ILE A 452 3.33 -24.09 4.68
C ILE A 452 3.69 -23.12 5.82
N GLN A 453 2.79 -22.82 6.76
CA GLN A 453 3.13 -22.07 7.97
C GLN A 453 4.09 -22.85 8.90
N ASN A 454 3.95 -24.18 8.98
CA ASN A 454 4.93 -25.02 9.67
C ASN A 454 6.31 -24.89 9.02
N ARG A 455 6.36 -24.95 7.69
CA ARG A 455 7.60 -24.75 6.92
C ARG A 455 8.19 -23.35 7.12
N ALA A 456 7.36 -22.31 7.20
CA ALA A 456 7.78 -20.94 7.47
C ALA A 456 8.51 -20.80 8.82
N ILE A 457 8.00 -21.45 9.88
CA ILE A 457 8.68 -21.47 11.18
C ILE A 457 10.01 -22.22 11.09
N ASP A 458 10.06 -23.33 10.36
CA ASP A 458 11.30 -24.11 10.19
C ASP A 458 12.38 -23.31 9.47
N ASP A 459 12.05 -22.62 8.37
CA ASP A 459 12.99 -21.81 7.60
C ASP A 459 13.46 -20.57 8.39
N PHE A 460 12.59 -19.93 9.19
CA PHE A 460 13.02 -18.89 10.14
C PHE A 460 14.00 -19.43 11.18
N LEU A 461 13.71 -20.61 11.77
CA LEU A 461 14.57 -21.22 12.79
C LEU A 461 15.89 -21.79 12.24
N ALA A 462 16.03 -21.87 10.91
CA ALA A 462 17.27 -22.23 10.22
C ALA A 462 18.23 -21.04 10.08
N GLY A 463 17.76 -19.81 10.30
CA GLY A 463 18.60 -18.62 10.43
C GLY A 463 18.75 -17.77 9.17
N PRO A 464 19.43 -16.61 9.28
CA PRO A 464 19.49 -15.58 8.25
C PRO A 464 20.18 -16.02 6.96
N GLU A 465 21.29 -16.77 7.02
CA GLU A 465 21.96 -17.32 5.82
C GLU A 465 21.02 -18.23 5.03
N HIS A 466 20.23 -19.06 5.72
CA HIS A 466 19.24 -19.92 5.07
C HIS A 466 18.17 -19.08 4.37
N ILE A 467 17.61 -18.07 5.04
CA ILE A 467 16.63 -17.15 4.45
C ILE A 467 17.17 -16.51 3.16
N PHE A 468 18.42 -16.02 3.17
CA PHE A 468 19.05 -15.46 1.98
C PHE A 468 19.18 -16.51 0.86
N SER A 469 19.62 -17.73 1.20
CA SER A 469 19.88 -18.79 0.21
C SER A 469 18.62 -19.30 -0.50
N ILE A 470 17.44 -19.15 0.12
CA ILE A 470 16.17 -19.61 -0.44
C ILE A 470 15.34 -18.50 -1.10
N LEU A 471 15.94 -17.32 -1.34
CA LEU A 471 15.21 -16.16 -1.87
C LEU A 471 14.40 -16.49 -3.13
N GLU A 472 15.01 -17.18 -4.10
CA GLU A 472 14.33 -17.62 -5.32
C GLU A 472 13.59 -18.96 -5.13
N SER A 473 14.21 -19.92 -4.42
CA SER A 473 13.72 -21.31 -4.36
C SER A 473 12.53 -21.53 -3.43
N ALA A 474 12.24 -20.59 -2.52
CA ALA A 474 11.16 -20.73 -1.54
C ALA A 474 9.77 -20.82 -2.20
N LEU A 475 9.49 -19.98 -3.21
CA LEU A 475 8.17 -19.96 -3.87
C LEU A 475 7.85 -21.30 -4.57
N PRO A 476 8.73 -21.86 -5.43
CA PRO A 476 8.52 -23.19 -6.02
C PRO A 476 8.30 -24.30 -4.99
N GLU A 477 9.04 -24.28 -3.87
CA GLU A 477 8.89 -25.26 -2.80
C GLU A 477 7.53 -25.15 -2.10
N VAL A 478 7.07 -23.93 -1.81
CA VAL A 478 5.72 -23.69 -1.25
C VAL A 478 4.64 -24.21 -2.21
N HIS A 479 4.75 -23.94 -3.51
CA HIS A 479 3.81 -24.50 -4.49
C HIS A 479 3.85 -26.02 -4.53
N ARG A 480 5.02 -26.64 -4.44
CA ARG A 480 5.17 -28.11 -4.40
C ARG A 480 4.46 -28.71 -3.19
N LEU A 481 4.61 -28.12 -2.01
CA LEU A 481 3.93 -28.57 -0.79
C LEU A 481 2.42 -28.46 -0.94
N ARG A 482 1.92 -27.33 -1.45
CA ARG A 482 0.47 -27.08 -1.60
C ARG A 482 -0.21 -28.05 -2.56
N LYS A 483 0.46 -28.51 -3.63
CA LYS A 483 -0.09 -29.48 -4.58
C LYS A 483 -0.54 -30.81 -3.96
N ALA A 484 -0.01 -31.18 -2.77
CA ALA A 484 -0.41 -32.39 -2.06
C ALA A 484 -1.74 -32.26 -1.28
N TYR A 485 -2.37 -31.09 -1.30
CA TYR A 485 -3.53 -30.75 -0.49
C TYR A 485 -4.72 -30.32 -1.35
N PRO A 486 -5.88 -30.98 -1.26
CA PRO A 486 -7.08 -30.63 -2.02
C PRO A 486 -7.56 -29.19 -1.83
N ASP A 487 -7.36 -28.61 -0.64
CA ASP A 487 -7.73 -27.22 -0.32
C ASP A 487 -6.88 -26.16 -1.04
N ALA A 488 -5.85 -26.57 -1.79
CA ALA A 488 -5.00 -25.68 -2.58
C ALA A 488 -4.99 -26.00 -4.09
N VAL A 489 -5.74 -27.00 -4.54
CA VAL A 489 -5.87 -27.32 -5.97
C VAL A 489 -7.10 -26.59 -6.50
N VAL A 490 -6.84 -25.51 -7.24
CA VAL A 490 -7.90 -24.69 -7.85
C VAL A 490 -8.46 -25.42 -9.07
N LEU A 491 -9.78 -25.61 -9.05
CA LEU A 491 -10.58 -26.09 -10.19
C LEU A 491 -11.27 -24.89 -10.84
N PRO A 492 -11.49 -24.90 -12.18
CA PRO A 492 -12.14 -23.80 -12.88
C PRO A 492 -13.54 -23.46 -12.34
N ALA A 493 -14.32 -24.46 -11.94
CA ALA A 493 -15.67 -24.25 -11.42
C ALA A 493 -16.10 -25.40 -10.52
N ALA A 494 -17.08 -25.14 -9.65
CA ALA A 494 -17.72 -26.19 -8.82
C ALA A 494 -18.44 -27.25 -9.66
N SER A 495 -18.82 -26.94 -10.91
CA SER A 495 -19.45 -27.87 -11.85
C SER A 495 -18.51 -28.95 -12.37
N GLU A 496 -17.19 -28.82 -12.17
CA GLU A 496 -16.21 -29.88 -12.46
C GLU A 496 -16.29 -31.03 -11.45
N LEU A 497 -17.02 -30.85 -10.35
CA LEU A 497 -17.25 -31.85 -9.31
C LEU A 497 -18.71 -32.31 -9.30
N PRO A 498 -19.03 -33.46 -8.69
CA PRO A 498 -20.42 -33.89 -8.52
C PRO A 498 -21.26 -32.82 -7.82
N ALA A 499 -22.50 -32.66 -8.25
CA ALA A 499 -23.43 -31.70 -7.66
C ALA A 499 -23.53 -31.89 -6.13
N PRO A 500 -23.64 -30.80 -5.35
CA PRO A 500 -23.56 -30.90 -3.89
C PRO A 500 -24.69 -31.78 -3.33
N LEU A 501 -24.46 -32.41 -2.19
CA LEU A 501 -25.47 -33.22 -1.50
C LEU A 501 -26.64 -32.35 -1.01
N ASN A 502 -26.34 -31.13 -0.56
CA ASN A 502 -27.28 -30.22 0.04
C ASN A 502 -27.27 -28.85 -0.66
N MET A 503 -28.41 -28.16 -0.61
CA MET A 503 -28.47 -26.74 -0.96
C MET A 503 -27.91 -25.88 0.18
N THR A 504 -27.11 -24.89 -0.17
CA THR A 504 -26.57 -23.92 0.78
C THR A 504 -27.70 -23.09 1.41
N ARG A 505 -27.73 -23.00 2.74
CA ARG A 505 -28.68 -22.18 3.50
C ARG A 505 -27.97 -20.99 4.13
N GLU A 506 -28.66 -19.85 4.18
CA GLU A 506 -28.14 -18.67 4.86
C GLU A 506 -27.78 -19.00 6.31
N MET A 507 -26.59 -18.56 6.74
CA MET A 507 -26.11 -18.76 8.09
C MET A 507 -25.56 -17.44 8.63
N LYS A 508 -26.39 -16.75 9.42
CA LYS A 508 -26.03 -15.45 9.99
C LYS A 508 -24.75 -15.53 10.82
N PRO A 509 -23.80 -14.58 10.64
CA PRO A 509 -22.62 -14.48 11.48
C PRO A 509 -22.98 -14.41 12.97
N PRO A 510 -22.39 -15.25 13.83
CA PRO A 510 -22.72 -15.26 15.25
C PRO A 510 -22.07 -14.07 15.94
N VAL A 511 -22.88 -13.10 16.38
CA VAL A 511 -22.44 -11.93 17.18
C VAL A 511 -22.69 -12.11 18.68
N ASN A 512 -23.62 -12.97 19.06
CA ASN A 512 -23.96 -13.25 20.47
C ASN A 512 -22.97 -14.27 21.08
N PRO A 513 -22.38 -14.01 22.27
CA PRO A 513 -21.48 -14.93 22.97
C PRO A 513 -22.02 -16.37 23.15
N VAL A 514 -23.31 -16.53 23.41
CA VAL A 514 -23.95 -17.85 23.57
C VAL A 514 -23.94 -18.61 22.25
N THR A 515 -24.32 -17.95 21.16
CA THR A 515 -24.32 -18.53 19.82
C THR A 515 -22.91 -18.87 19.35
N ILE A 516 -21.93 -18.00 19.62
CA ILE A 516 -20.51 -18.26 19.33
C ILE A 516 -20.05 -19.53 20.05
N SER A 517 -20.34 -19.64 21.35
CA SER A 517 -19.95 -20.78 22.18
C SER A 517 -20.61 -22.08 21.71
N TYR A 518 -21.89 -22.05 21.37
CA TYR A 518 -22.61 -23.18 20.80
C TYR A 518 -22.00 -23.64 19.46
N ARG A 519 -21.70 -22.71 18.55
CA ARG A 519 -21.07 -23.04 17.25
C ARG A 519 -19.68 -23.61 17.44
N LEU A 520 -18.89 -23.05 18.35
CA LEU A 520 -17.56 -23.55 18.67
C LEU A 520 -17.61 -24.97 19.25
N GLY A 521 -18.49 -25.23 20.22
CA GLY A 521 -18.68 -26.56 20.81
C GLY A 521 -19.11 -27.60 19.77
N ARG A 522 -20.02 -27.22 18.85
CA ARG A 522 -20.41 -28.08 17.72
C ARG A 522 -19.26 -28.37 16.76
N GLY A 523 -18.45 -27.37 16.42
CA GLY A 523 -17.28 -27.54 15.57
C GLY A 523 -16.26 -28.49 16.17
N ILE A 524 -15.98 -28.36 17.48
CA ILE A 524 -15.10 -29.27 18.21
C ILE A 524 -15.65 -30.70 18.18
N LEU A 525 -16.92 -30.88 18.54
CA LEU A 525 -17.55 -32.21 18.56
C LEU A 525 -17.53 -32.88 17.18
N HIS A 526 -17.78 -32.12 16.12
CA HIS A 526 -17.73 -32.65 14.76
C HIS A 526 -16.30 -33.04 14.35
N ASN A 527 -15.30 -32.20 14.65
CA ASN A 527 -13.89 -32.50 14.37
C ASN A 527 -13.35 -33.72 15.15
N MET A 528 -13.97 -34.10 16.27
CA MET A 528 -13.64 -35.34 17.00
C MET A 528 -14.16 -36.60 16.31
N LYS A 529 -15.16 -36.52 15.43
CA LYS A 529 -15.72 -37.67 14.70
C LYS A 529 -14.84 -38.07 13.51
N ALA A 530 -14.92 -39.33 13.08
CA ALA A 530 -14.39 -39.72 11.77
C ALA A 530 -15.15 -38.96 10.66
N ALA A 531 -14.46 -38.56 9.60
CA ALA A 531 -15.11 -37.99 8.41
C ALA A 531 -15.69 -39.11 7.56
N ASP A 532 -16.82 -38.85 6.91
CA ASP A 532 -17.40 -39.76 5.92
C ASP A 532 -16.66 -39.62 4.58
N PRO A 533 -15.96 -40.66 4.09
CA PRO A 533 -15.23 -40.61 2.83
C PRO A 533 -16.11 -40.31 1.62
N ALA A 534 -17.43 -40.55 1.68
CA ALA A 534 -18.35 -40.23 0.59
C ALA A 534 -18.37 -38.71 0.31
N HIS A 535 -18.19 -37.88 1.35
CA HIS A 535 -18.15 -36.43 1.24
C HIS A 535 -16.85 -35.90 0.61
N HIS A 536 -15.85 -36.76 0.37
CA HIS A 536 -14.63 -36.40 -0.37
C HIS A 536 -14.77 -36.69 -1.86
N VAL A 537 -15.77 -37.48 -2.26
CA VAL A 537 -16.11 -37.76 -3.66
C VAL A 537 -17.18 -36.78 -4.13
N ARG A 538 -18.24 -36.60 -3.34
CA ARG A 538 -19.32 -35.64 -3.62
C ARG A 538 -19.39 -34.58 -2.52
N PRO A 539 -19.23 -33.28 -2.84
CA PRO A 539 -19.21 -32.24 -1.82
C PRO A 539 -20.58 -32.14 -1.14
N GLU A 540 -20.59 -31.80 0.14
CA GLU A 540 -21.85 -31.57 0.86
C GLU A 540 -22.50 -30.25 0.42
N TYR A 541 -21.68 -29.23 0.16
CA TYR A 541 -22.11 -27.88 -0.23
C TYR A 541 -21.14 -27.26 -1.24
N ASN A 542 -21.66 -26.26 -1.97
CA ASN A 542 -20.84 -25.27 -2.67
C ASN A 542 -20.97 -23.94 -1.91
N VAL A 543 -19.87 -23.43 -1.37
CA VAL A 543 -19.85 -22.28 -0.46
C VAL A 543 -19.15 -21.09 -1.12
N PRO A 544 -19.85 -19.98 -1.36
CA PRO A 544 -19.24 -18.74 -1.83
C PRO A 544 -18.21 -18.19 -0.82
N THR A 545 -17.24 -17.41 -1.30
CA THR A 545 -16.16 -16.81 -0.48
C THR A 545 -16.70 -16.03 0.72
N GLN A 546 -17.72 -15.19 0.53
CA GLN A 546 -18.36 -14.39 1.60
C GLN A 546 -18.94 -15.24 2.75
N ASP A 547 -19.32 -16.48 2.44
CA ASP A 547 -19.95 -17.42 3.36
C ASP A 547 -18.96 -18.42 3.98
N ALA A 548 -17.71 -18.45 3.48
CA ALA A 548 -16.68 -19.42 3.84
C ALA A 548 -16.03 -19.11 5.21
N ARG A 549 -16.83 -19.11 6.27
CA ARG A 549 -16.41 -18.75 7.64
C ARG A 549 -16.40 -19.95 8.57
N TRP A 550 -15.54 -19.89 9.60
CA TRP A 550 -15.26 -21.00 10.53
C TRP A 550 -16.53 -21.64 11.13
N PHE A 551 -17.54 -20.83 11.49
CA PHE A 551 -18.75 -21.32 12.15
C PHE A 551 -19.63 -22.19 11.24
N ARG A 552 -19.44 -22.10 9.92
CA ARG A 552 -20.08 -22.96 8.91
C ARG A 552 -19.18 -24.14 8.55
N LEU A 553 -17.92 -23.86 8.23
CA LEU A 553 -16.97 -24.85 7.71
C LEU A 553 -16.53 -25.89 8.76
N CYS A 554 -16.58 -25.57 10.06
CA CYS A 554 -16.18 -26.51 11.10
C CYS A 554 -17.15 -27.68 11.33
N THR A 555 -18.25 -27.77 10.56
CA THR A 555 -19.29 -28.80 10.68
C THR A 555 -19.52 -29.61 9.41
N VAL A 556 -18.60 -29.55 8.45
CA VAL A 556 -18.65 -30.31 7.19
C VAL A 556 -17.42 -31.21 7.05
N ASP A 557 -17.60 -32.31 6.32
CA ASP A 557 -16.57 -33.27 5.91
C ASP A 557 -15.99 -32.95 4.53
N GLY A 558 -16.79 -32.41 3.61
CA GLY A 558 -16.29 -32.02 2.29
C GLY A 558 -17.11 -30.93 1.63
N VAL A 559 -16.43 -29.91 1.09
CA VAL A 559 -17.08 -28.69 0.60
C VAL A 559 -16.24 -28.02 -0.48
N THR A 560 -16.89 -27.46 -1.51
CA THR A 560 -16.19 -26.55 -2.43
C THR A 560 -16.28 -25.13 -1.91
N VAL A 561 -15.17 -24.40 -1.96
CA VAL A 561 -15.09 -22.99 -1.56
C VAL A 561 -14.54 -22.19 -2.72
N THR A 562 -15.25 -21.13 -3.11
CA THR A 562 -14.78 -20.19 -4.15
C THR A 562 -13.53 -19.43 -3.69
N THR A 563 -12.60 -19.17 -4.60
CA THR A 563 -11.43 -18.32 -4.37
C THR A 563 -11.85 -16.85 -4.23
N ALA A 564 -11.07 -16.01 -3.55
CA ALA A 564 -11.40 -14.60 -3.33
C ALA A 564 -11.56 -13.81 -4.64
N ASP A 565 -10.73 -14.11 -5.64
CA ASP A 565 -10.82 -13.51 -6.99
C ASP A 565 -12.03 -13.98 -7.82
N GLY A 566 -12.83 -14.92 -7.29
CA GLY A 566 -13.99 -15.48 -7.98
C GLY A 566 -13.66 -16.34 -9.21
N CYS A 567 -12.38 -16.61 -9.49
CA CYS A 567 -11.93 -17.26 -10.72
C CYS A 567 -11.96 -18.79 -10.66
N GLY A 568 -12.18 -19.39 -9.49
CA GLY A 568 -12.26 -20.84 -9.34
C GLY A 568 -12.76 -21.29 -7.97
N VAL A 569 -12.63 -22.60 -7.72
CA VAL A 569 -12.99 -23.21 -6.43
C VAL A 569 -11.91 -24.19 -5.98
N VAL A 570 -11.81 -24.40 -4.66
CA VAL A 570 -11.00 -25.48 -4.07
C VAL A 570 -11.90 -26.47 -3.35
N TYR A 571 -11.53 -27.76 -3.38
CA TYR A 571 -12.29 -28.81 -2.69
C TYR A 571 -11.67 -29.07 -1.31
N ARG A 572 -12.23 -28.45 -0.27
CA ARG A 572 -11.75 -28.63 1.10
C ARG A 572 -12.36 -29.88 1.72
N GLN A 573 -11.51 -30.69 2.37
CA GLN A 573 -11.86 -32.03 2.85
C GLN A 573 -11.35 -32.22 4.27
N ARG A 574 -12.23 -32.66 5.17
CA ARG A 574 -11.91 -32.89 6.57
C ARG A 574 -11.27 -34.25 6.74
N ASP A 575 -10.10 -34.27 7.36
CA ASP A 575 -9.43 -35.50 7.75
C ASP A 575 -8.92 -35.32 9.17
N ARG A 576 -9.52 -36.08 10.11
CA ARG A 576 -9.19 -35.98 11.54
C ARG A 576 -7.73 -36.33 11.82
N ALA A 577 -7.19 -37.35 11.15
CA ALA A 577 -5.81 -37.77 11.37
C ALA A 577 -4.83 -36.72 10.84
N LYS A 578 -5.09 -36.18 9.64
CA LYS A 578 -4.30 -35.10 9.05
C LYS A 578 -4.37 -33.82 9.89
N MET A 579 -5.57 -33.42 10.33
CA MET A 579 -5.79 -32.25 11.18
C MET A 579 -5.02 -32.36 12.50
N LEU A 580 -5.12 -33.49 13.20
CA LEU A 580 -4.39 -33.71 14.46
C LEU A 580 -2.87 -33.75 14.26
N SER A 581 -2.40 -34.35 13.16
CA SER A 581 -0.98 -34.36 12.79
C SER A 581 -0.46 -32.94 12.57
N LEU A 582 -1.15 -32.15 11.74
CA LEU A 582 -0.80 -30.75 11.45
C LEU A 582 -0.83 -29.88 12.72
N LEU A 583 -1.85 -30.06 13.57
CA LEU A 583 -1.96 -29.33 14.84
C LEU A 583 -0.78 -29.66 15.77
N PHE A 584 -0.46 -30.95 15.95
CA PHE A 584 0.65 -31.37 16.80
C PHE A 584 1.98 -30.83 16.27
N GLN A 585 2.18 -30.91 14.96
CA GLN A 585 3.33 -30.37 14.26
C GLN A 585 3.48 -28.86 14.44
N SER A 586 2.39 -28.11 14.37
CA SER A 586 2.38 -26.66 14.59
C SER A 586 2.67 -26.32 16.06
N ILE A 587 2.04 -26.99 17.02
CA ILE A 587 2.31 -26.79 18.46
C ILE A 587 3.78 -27.09 18.79
N ARG A 588 4.36 -28.15 18.20
CA ARG A 588 5.79 -28.46 18.38
C ARG A 588 6.68 -27.31 17.92
N ARG A 589 6.38 -26.72 16.76
CA ARG A 589 7.13 -25.58 16.19
C ARG A 589 6.92 -24.31 16.99
N GLN A 590 5.70 -24.02 17.43
CA GLN A 590 5.39 -22.89 18.33
C GLN A 590 6.17 -22.97 19.65
N ARG A 591 6.28 -24.17 20.25
CA ARG A 591 7.10 -24.38 21.45
C ARG A 591 8.59 -24.19 21.18
N LYS A 592 9.09 -24.66 20.03
CA LYS A 592 10.49 -24.46 19.62
C LYS A 592 10.79 -22.98 19.38
N LEU A 593 9.86 -22.28 18.72
CA LEU A 593 9.91 -20.85 18.46
C LEU A 593 9.99 -20.06 19.78
N ALA A 594 9.05 -20.29 20.71
CA ALA A 594 9.05 -19.61 22.02
C ALA A 594 10.35 -19.80 22.81
N ARG A 595 11.00 -20.96 22.69
CA ARG A 595 12.27 -21.25 23.40
C ARG A 595 13.51 -20.64 22.74
N ARG A 596 13.51 -20.51 21.41
CA ARG A 596 14.69 -20.08 20.63
C ARG A 596 14.62 -18.63 20.16
N PHE A 597 13.55 -17.90 20.45
CA PHE A 597 13.36 -16.59 19.85
C PHE A 597 14.44 -15.57 20.26
N ASP A 598 14.91 -15.58 21.51
CA ASP A 598 16.02 -14.71 21.93
C ASP A 598 17.35 -15.06 21.24
N GLU A 599 17.59 -16.34 20.98
CA GLU A 599 18.71 -16.79 20.13
C GLU A 599 18.54 -16.22 18.71
N MET A 600 17.34 -16.32 18.13
CA MET A 600 17.06 -15.82 16.79
C MET A 600 17.20 -14.29 16.71
N ARG A 601 16.75 -13.53 17.72
CA ARG A 601 16.99 -12.08 17.79
C ARG A 601 18.45 -11.73 17.60
N ARG A 602 19.32 -12.36 18.39
CA ARG A 602 20.77 -12.13 18.33
C ARG A 602 21.31 -12.47 16.93
N VAL A 603 21.03 -13.68 16.43
CA VAL A 603 21.59 -14.16 15.16
C VAL A 603 21.11 -13.31 13.98
N TYR A 604 19.83 -12.92 13.92
CA TYR A 604 19.31 -12.06 12.86
C TYR A 604 19.87 -10.64 12.92
N ARG A 605 19.97 -10.03 14.11
CA ARG A 605 20.55 -8.69 14.30
C ARG A 605 22.04 -8.66 13.94
N GLU A 606 22.80 -9.67 14.35
CA GLU A 606 24.22 -9.82 13.98
C GLU A 606 24.42 -9.97 12.46
N ALA A 607 23.47 -10.61 11.77
CA ALA A 607 23.52 -10.79 10.32
C ALA A 607 23.03 -9.57 9.53
N LEU A 608 22.37 -8.59 10.15
CA LEU A 608 21.78 -7.44 9.45
C LEU A 608 22.79 -6.71 8.53
N PRO A 609 24.03 -6.39 8.97
CA PRO A 609 25.00 -5.73 8.09
C PRO A 609 25.31 -6.52 6.82
N VAL A 610 25.27 -7.85 6.88
CA VAL A 610 25.49 -8.71 5.71
C VAL A 610 24.23 -8.76 4.85
N LEU A 611 23.06 -8.97 5.45
CA LEU A 611 21.77 -9.07 4.76
C LEU A 611 21.38 -7.78 4.03
N SER A 612 21.77 -6.61 4.54
CA SER A 612 21.52 -5.30 3.90
C SER A 612 22.71 -4.80 3.06
N SER A 613 23.82 -5.54 2.96
CA SER A 613 24.97 -5.08 2.17
C SER A 613 24.72 -5.21 0.67
N LYS A 614 25.14 -4.18 -0.10
CA LYS A 614 25.16 -4.24 -1.58
C LYS A 614 25.96 -5.44 -2.09
N GLN A 615 27.12 -5.70 -1.49
CA GLN A 615 28.02 -6.80 -1.89
C GLN A 615 27.37 -8.18 -1.75
N LYS A 616 26.62 -8.42 -0.67
CA LYS A 616 25.90 -9.69 -0.52
C LYS A 616 24.77 -9.79 -1.55
N TRP A 617 24.04 -8.70 -1.79
CA TRP A 617 22.98 -8.66 -2.80
C TRP A 617 23.49 -8.85 -4.23
N GLU A 618 24.70 -8.39 -4.57
CA GLU A 618 25.33 -8.64 -5.88
C GLU A 618 25.38 -10.15 -6.22
N THR A 619 25.46 -11.04 -5.21
CA THR A 619 25.48 -12.50 -5.43
C THR A 619 24.18 -13.09 -5.98
N VAL A 620 23.06 -12.37 -5.88
CA VAL A 620 21.74 -12.78 -6.40
C VAL A 620 21.20 -11.81 -7.46
N LEU A 621 21.58 -10.54 -7.42
CA LEU A 621 21.16 -9.54 -8.41
C LEU A 621 21.90 -9.68 -9.75
N LEU A 622 23.16 -10.12 -9.72
CA LEU A 622 24.01 -10.22 -10.90
C LEU A 622 24.21 -11.69 -11.31
N PRO A 623 24.27 -11.99 -12.62
CA PRO A 623 24.56 -13.35 -13.08
C PRO A 623 25.99 -13.76 -12.72
N SER A 624 26.19 -15.06 -12.50
CA SER A 624 27.51 -15.65 -12.21
C SER A 624 28.50 -15.33 -13.34
N GLY A 625 29.45 -14.44 -13.08
CA GLY A 625 30.46 -13.98 -14.05
C GLY A 625 30.64 -12.45 -14.12
N ALA A 626 29.68 -11.66 -13.66
CA ALA A 626 29.79 -10.20 -13.67
C ALA A 626 30.71 -9.63 -12.56
N ALA A 627 30.96 -10.40 -11.49
CA ALA A 627 31.81 -9.98 -10.37
C ALA A 627 33.32 -10.06 -10.66
N ALA A 628 33.74 -10.59 -11.82
CA ALA A 628 35.15 -10.87 -12.14
C ALA A 628 35.84 -9.82 -13.04
N SER A 629 35.18 -8.69 -13.39
CA SER A 629 35.73 -7.72 -14.36
C SER A 629 36.27 -6.42 -13.74
N GLN A 630 36.47 -6.35 -12.42
CA GLN A 630 37.13 -5.21 -11.78
C GLN A 630 38.41 -5.64 -11.05
N GLU A 631 39.44 -5.99 -11.82
CA GLU A 631 40.82 -5.76 -11.38
C GLU A 631 41.21 -4.31 -11.74
N PRO A 632 41.88 -3.57 -10.83
CA PRO A 632 42.36 -2.23 -11.14
C PRO A 632 43.48 -2.34 -12.17
N ARG A 633 43.28 -1.76 -13.36
CA ARG A 633 44.40 -1.49 -14.27
C ARG A 633 45.26 -0.40 -13.65
N HIS A 634 46.29 -0.82 -12.93
CA HIS A 634 47.49 -0.01 -12.78
C HIS A 634 48.22 0.02 -14.12
N GLY A 635 48.38 1.22 -14.66
CA GLY A 635 49.10 1.55 -15.88
C GLY A 635 49.02 3.04 -16.13
#